data_AF-A0A933KPR5-F1
#
_entry.id   AF-A0A933KPR5-F1
#
_cell.length_a   1.000
_cell.length_b   1.000
_cell.length_c   1.000
_cell.angle_alpha   90.00
_cell.angle_beta   90.00
_cell.angle_gamma   90.00
#
_symmetry.space_group_name_H-M   'P 1'
#
loop_
_entity.id
_entity.type
_entity.pdbx_description
1 polymer ?
#
loop_
_entity_poly.entity_id
_entity_poly.type
_entity_poly.pdbx_seq_one_letter_code
_entity_poly.pdbx_strand_id
1 'polypeptide(L)'
;MSLFHVLIRVVGEAGEGGHEDITQTPSKFWPEGYELLFGIPASVLVFGLLFKFAGPVIKKGMAARTAKIQAELDAGEAARASAEVESAQIRQAKGDIGAERKRILADAEAQAAAMIEDGRVRLAAEIAEGEAKALADIASAQGRVGDELRAEISRLSAAAVDQVVSGSLDAATHQELIENFIQRVGASR
;
A
#
# COMPACT_ATOMS: atom_id res chain seq x y z
N MET A 1 -55.60 -41.96 -84.84
CA MET A 1 -56.55 -42.80 -84.09
C MET A 1 -55.75 -43.78 -83.24
N SER A 2 -55.75 -43.55 -81.92
CA SER A 2 -55.42 -44.50 -80.86
C SER A 2 -53.96 -45.01 -80.68
N LEU A 3 -53.03 -44.10 -80.38
CA LEU A 3 -51.84 -44.43 -79.56
C LEU A 3 -52.22 -44.72 -78.08
N PHE A 4 -53.43 -44.32 -77.67
CA PHE A 4 -53.95 -44.50 -76.32
C PHE A 4 -54.43 -45.93 -76.02
N HIS A 5 -54.80 -46.72 -77.04
CA HIS A 5 -55.16 -48.14 -76.84
C HIS A 5 -53.95 -49.08 -76.68
N VAL A 6 -52.77 -48.70 -77.18
CA VAL A 6 -51.57 -49.53 -77.05
C VAL A 6 -51.02 -49.48 -75.62
N LEU A 7 -51.09 -48.32 -74.97
CA LEU A 7 -50.61 -48.15 -73.60
C LEU A 7 -51.51 -48.85 -72.56
N ILE A 8 -52.82 -48.93 -72.80
CA ILE A 8 -53.76 -49.66 -71.93
C ILE A 8 -53.63 -51.19 -72.11
N ARG A 9 -53.31 -51.69 -73.31
CA ARG A 9 -53.11 -53.13 -73.53
C ARG A 9 -51.83 -53.67 -72.88
N VAL A 10 -50.75 -52.88 -72.85
CA VAL A 10 -49.51 -53.27 -72.16
C VAL A 10 -49.69 -53.30 -70.64
N VAL A 11 -50.62 -52.52 -70.09
CA VAL A 11 -51.01 -52.57 -68.67
C VAL A 11 -52.05 -53.69 -68.40
N GLY A 12 -52.78 -54.16 -69.42
CA GLY A 12 -53.80 -55.21 -69.30
C GLY A 12 -53.33 -56.65 -69.53
N GLU A 13 -52.14 -56.89 -70.09
CA GLU A 13 -51.56 -58.24 -70.31
C GLU A 13 -50.44 -58.59 -69.31
N ALA A 14 -50.21 -57.78 -68.27
CA ALA A 14 -49.30 -58.07 -67.15
C ALA A 14 -50.03 -58.61 -65.90
N GLY A 15 -51.31 -58.95 -66.05
CA GLY A 15 -52.12 -59.65 -65.07
C GLY A 15 -52.66 -60.92 -65.68
N GLU A 16 -51.89 -62.00 -65.62
CA GLU A 16 -52.33 -63.40 -65.47
C GLU A 16 -51.19 -64.34 -65.84
N GLY A 17 -50.49 -64.82 -64.82
CA GLY A 17 -49.38 -65.75 -65.00
C GLY A 17 -48.68 -66.09 -63.69
N GLY A 18 -49.37 -66.78 -62.78
CA GLY A 18 -48.75 -67.45 -61.63
C GLY A 18 -49.56 -67.35 -60.36
N HIS A 19 -50.24 -68.45 -60.00
CA HIS A 19 -50.91 -68.64 -58.73
C HIS A 19 -49.99 -68.31 -57.55
N GLU A 20 -50.43 -67.38 -56.70
CA GLU A 20 -49.90 -67.19 -55.35
C GLU A 20 -50.12 -68.48 -54.53
N ASP A 21 -49.02 -69.14 -54.20
CA ASP A 21 -48.98 -70.13 -53.13
C ASP A 21 -48.84 -69.40 -51.79
N ILE A 22 -49.97 -68.97 -51.24
CA ILE A 22 -50.10 -68.33 -49.91
C ILE A 22 -49.77 -69.28 -48.74
N THR A 23 -49.29 -70.50 -49.00
CA THR A 23 -48.96 -71.51 -47.98
C THR A 23 -47.46 -71.72 -47.75
N GLN A 24 -46.58 -70.98 -48.44
CA GLN A 24 -45.16 -71.00 -48.11
C GLN A 24 -44.87 -70.15 -46.89
N THR A 25 -44.42 -70.81 -45.83
CA THR A 25 -43.79 -70.13 -44.70
C THR A 25 -42.53 -69.44 -45.25
N PRO A 26 -42.38 -68.10 -45.15
CA PRO A 26 -41.21 -67.42 -45.67
C PRO A 26 -39.97 -68.08 -45.06
N SER A 27 -38.98 -68.36 -45.91
CA SER A 27 -37.85 -69.19 -45.53
C SER A 27 -37.24 -68.63 -44.23
N LYS A 28 -37.06 -69.50 -43.23
CA LYS A 28 -36.70 -69.12 -41.85
C LYS A 28 -35.41 -68.29 -41.73
N PHE A 29 -34.61 -68.24 -42.79
CA PHE A 29 -33.29 -67.61 -42.79
C PHE A 29 -32.99 -66.73 -44.00
N TRP A 30 -33.74 -66.80 -45.10
CA TRP A 30 -33.41 -66.08 -46.34
C TRP A 30 -34.56 -65.20 -46.86
N PRO A 31 -34.30 -63.90 -47.11
CA PRO A 31 -35.29 -62.99 -47.66
C PRO A 31 -35.60 -63.33 -49.13
N GLU A 32 -36.74 -62.83 -49.62
CA GLU A 32 -37.18 -63.08 -51.00
C GLU A 32 -36.21 -62.43 -52.01
N GLY A 33 -35.90 -63.13 -53.11
CA GLY A 33 -34.81 -62.75 -54.01
C GLY A 33 -34.94 -61.36 -54.65
N TYR A 34 -36.16 -60.84 -54.78
CA TYR A 34 -36.40 -59.48 -55.27
C TYR A 34 -36.04 -58.41 -54.22
N GLU A 35 -36.27 -58.66 -52.93
CA GLU A 35 -35.90 -57.74 -51.85
C GLU A 35 -34.38 -57.61 -51.76
N LEU A 36 -33.66 -58.71 -52.01
CA LEU A 36 -32.20 -58.69 -52.02
C LEU A 36 -31.65 -57.94 -53.24
N LEU A 37 -32.26 -58.12 -54.42
CA LEU A 37 -31.85 -57.49 -55.67
C LEU A 37 -32.02 -55.97 -55.66
N PHE A 38 -33.11 -55.45 -55.09
CA PHE A 38 -33.37 -54.00 -55.00
C PHE A 38 -32.93 -53.39 -53.67
N GLY A 39 -33.00 -54.14 -52.57
CA GLY A 39 -32.66 -53.67 -51.22
C GLY A 39 -31.17 -53.51 -50.97
N ILE A 40 -30.31 -54.37 -51.53
CA ILE A 40 -28.85 -54.21 -51.40
C ILE A 40 -28.37 -52.93 -52.12
N PRO A 41 -28.71 -52.66 -53.40
CA PRO A 41 -28.33 -51.41 -54.05
C PRO A 41 -28.89 -50.17 -53.37
N ALA A 42 -30.15 -50.22 -52.91
CA ALA A 42 -30.75 -49.11 -52.16
C ALA A 42 -30.01 -48.85 -50.83
N SER A 43 -29.66 -49.91 -50.09
CA SER A 43 -28.89 -49.81 -48.85
C SER A 43 -27.49 -49.24 -49.11
N VAL A 44 -26.78 -49.72 -50.13
CA VAL A 44 -25.46 -49.21 -50.53
C VAL A 44 -25.53 -47.74 -50.96
N LEU A 45 -26.58 -47.34 -51.67
CA LEU A 45 -26.81 -45.94 -52.05
C LEU A 45 -26.99 -45.06 -50.80
N VAL A 46 -27.83 -45.48 -49.85
CA VAL A 46 -28.08 -44.74 -48.60
C VAL A 46 -26.82 -44.67 -47.74
N PHE A 47 -26.11 -45.78 -47.52
CA PHE A 47 -24.85 -45.80 -46.77
C PHE A 47 -23.75 -44.98 -47.46
N GLY A 48 -23.68 -45.03 -48.79
CA GLY A 48 -22.73 -44.22 -49.57
C GLY A 48 -23.00 -42.72 -49.45
N LEU A 49 -24.26 -42.30 -49.52
CA LEU A 49 -24.68 -40.92 -49.28
C LEU A 49 -24.39 -40.50 -47.82
N LEU A 50 -24.75 -41.32 -46.83
CA LEU A 50 -24.43 -41.06 -45.43
C LEU A 50 -22.93 -40.91 -45.20
N PHE A 51 -22.10 -41.80 -45.75
CA PHE A 51 -20.65 -41.70 -45.59
C PHE A 51 -20.09 -40.43 -46.24
N LYS A 52 -20.59 -40.07 -47.43
CA LYS A 52 -20.15 -38.88 -48.16
C LYS A 52 -20.57 -37.57 -47.50
N PHE A 53 -21.76 -37.51 -46.89
CA PHE A 53 -22.28 -36.28 -46.28
C PHE A 53 -22.06 -36.20 -44.76
N ALA A 54 -22.26 -37.28 -44.00
CA ALA A 54 -22.08 -37.30 -42.55
C ALA A 54 -20.60 -37.49 -42.15
N GLY A 55 -19.82 -38.24 -42.92
CA GLY A 55 -18.38 -38.43 -42.67
C GLY A 55 -17.57 -37.15 -42.46
N PRO A 56 -17.64 -36.14 -43.37
CA PRO A 56 -16.91 -34.88 -43.18
C PRO A 56 -17.42 -34.07 -41.97
N VAL A 57 -18.73 -34.12 -41.66
CA VAL A 57 -19.31 -33.43 -40.50
C VAL A 57 -18.80 -34.03 -39.19
N ILE A 58 -18.80 -35.36 -39.08
CA ILE A 58 -18.29 -36.08 -37.89
C ILE A 58 -16.79 -35.80 -37.70
N LYS A 59 -15.99 -35.90 -38.78
CA LYS A 59 -14.55 -35.61 -38.73
C LYS A 59 -14.28 -34.17 -38.28
N LYS A 60 -15.04 -33.20 -38.80
CA LYS A 60 -14.94 -31.79 -38.39
C LYS A 60 -15.31 -31.60 -36.93
N GLY A 61 -16.38 -32.25 -36.46
CA GLY A 61 -16.81 -32.18 -35.06
C GLY A 61 -15.76 -32.75 -34.08
N MET A 62 -15.18 -33.90 -34.41
CA MET A 62 -14.10 -34.50 -33.61
C MET A 62 -12.84 -33.63 -33.62
N ALA A 63 -12.41 -33.15 -34.79
CA ALA A 63 -11.26 -32.25 -34.89
C ALA A 63 -11.46 -30.94 -34.10
N ALA A 64 -12.66 -30.35 -34.17
CA ALA A 64 -13.00 -29.15 -33.41
C ALA A 64 -12.97 -29.41 -31.90
N ARG A 65 -13.48 -30.56 -31.45
CA ARG A 65 -13.44 -30.95 -30.03
C ARG A 65 -12.00 -31.15 -29.54
N THR A 66 -11.17 -31.86 -30.32
CA THR A 66 -9.75 -32.07 -29.99
C THR A 66 -9.01 -30.73 -29.93
N ALA A 67 -9.22 -29.85 -30.92
CA ALA A 67 -8.61 -28.52 -30.93
C ALA A 67 -9.05 -27.67 -29.72
N LYS A 68 -10.33 -27.73 -29.33
CA LYS A 68 -10.84 -27.05 -28.15
C LYS A 68 -10.20 -27.59 -26.86
N ILE A 69 -10.12 -28.90 -26.70
CA ILE A 69 -9.48 -29.51 -25.52
C ILE A 69 -8.02 -29.13 -25.44
N GLN A 70 -7.29 -29.17 -26.57
CA GLN A 70 -5.89 -28.77 -26.59
C GLN A 70 -5.73 -27.30 -26.19
N ALA A 71 -6.56 -26.41 -26.74
CA ALA A 71 -6.54 -25.00 -26.37
C ALA A 71 -6.85 -24.77 -24.88
N GLU A 72 -7.79 -25.52 -24.30
CA GLU A 72 -8.11 -25.45 -22.87
C GLU A 72 -6.97 -25.98 -21.99
N LEU A 73 -6.29 -27.05 -22.41
CA LEU A 73 -5.11 -27.58 -21.72
C LEU A 73 -3.95 -26.59 -21.77
N ASP A 74 -3.63 -26.04 -22.95
CA ASP A 74 -2.57 -25.06 -23.13
C ASP A 74 -2.83 -23.80 -22.31
N ALA A 75 -4.08 -23.32 -22.30
CA ALA A 75 -4.49 -22.18 -21.47
C ALA A 75 -4.38 -22.48 -19.96
N GLY A 76 -4.73 -23.71 -19.55
CA GLY A 76 -4.59 -24.16 -18.17
C GLY A 76 -3.13 -24.25 -17.73
N GLU A 77 -2.26 -24.80 -18.57
CA GLU A 77 -0.81 -24.86 -18.31
C GLU A 77 -0.20 -23.45 -18.22
N ALA A 78 -0.57 -22.56 -19.16
CA ALA A 78 -0.13 -21.16 -19.12
C ALA A 78 -0.59 -20.45 -17.84
N ALA A 79 -1.85 -20.64 -17.43
CA ALA A 79 -2.39 -20.06 -16.20
C ALA A 79 -1.71 -20.60 -14.93
N ARG A 80 -1.36 -21.89 -14.91
CA ARG A 80 -0.60 -22.50 -13.81
C ARG A 80 0.81 -21.93 -13.75
N ALA A 81 1.50 -21.86 -14.88
CA ALA A 81 2.84 -21.28 -14.96
C ALA A 81 2.85 -19.81 -14.52
N SER A 82 1.88 -19.00 -14.95
CA SER A 82 1.77 -17.61 -14.50
C SER A 82 1.51 -17.49 -13.00
N ALA A 83 0.64 -18.34 -12.44
CA ALA A 83 0.36 -18.35 -11.00
C ALA A 83 1.58 -18.76 -10.16
N GLU A 84 2.39 -19.72 -10.63
CA GLU A 84 3.63 -20.12 -9.97
C GLU A 84 4.67 -18.99 -9.97
N VAL A 85 4.81 -18.30 -11.12
CA VAL A 85 5.68 -17.12 -11.24
C VAL A 85 5.22 -16.00 -10.31
N GLU A 86 3.93 -15.67 -10.30
CA GLU A 86 3.37 -14.65 -9.41
C GLU A 86 3.56 -15.02 -7.93
N SER A 87 3.31 -16.28 -7.56
CA SER A 87 3.56 -16.77 -6.20
C SER A 87 5.03 -16.67 -5.78
N ALA A 88 5.96 -16.94 -6.70
CA ALA A 88 7.39 -16.76 -6.46
C ALA A 88 7.74 -15.28 -6.25
N GLN A 89 7.22 -14.38 -7.10
CA GLN A 89 7.41 -12.93 -6.97
C GLN A 89 6.85 -12.39 -5.65
N ILE A 90 5.63 -12.81 -5.27
CA ILE A 90 5.02 -12.40 -3.99
C ILE A 90 5.87 -12.88 -2.80
N ARG A 91 6.37 -14.13 -2.84
CA ARG A 91 7.24 -14.64 -1.77
C ARG A 91 8.55 -13.88 -1.69
N GLN A 92 9.16 -13.55 -2.82
CA GLN A 92 10.36 -12.73 -2.88
C GLN A 92 10.10 -11.31 -2.33
N ALA A 93 9.05 -10.65 -2.80
CA ALA A 93 8.66 -9.32 -2.32
C ALA A 93 8.36 -9.30 -0.82
N LYS A 94 7.73 -10.35 -0.27
CA LYS A 94 7.55 -10.49 1.18
C LYS A 94 8.88 -10.59 1.94
N GLY A 95 9.84 -11.35 1.41
CA GLY A 95 11.19 -11.46 1.98
C GLY A 95 11.90 -10.11 1.99
N ASP A 96 11.83 -9.38 0.88
CA ASP A 96 12.41 -8.05 0.71
C ASP A 96 11.78 -7.04 1.69
N ILE A 97 10.45 -6.99 1.80
CA ILE A 97 9.75 -6.15 2.79
C ILE A 97 10.18 -6.51 4.22
N GLY A 98 10.37 -7.79 4.53
CA GLY A 98 10.84 -8.22 5.85
C GLY A 98 12.26 -7.73 6.17
N ALA A 99 13.16 -7.81 5.19
CA ALA A 99 14.53 -7.28 5.30
C ALA A 99 14.54 -5.76 5.44
N GLU A 100 13.76 -5.06 4.61
CA GLU A 100 13.65 -3.61 4.63
C GLU A 100 13.06 -3.10 5.94
N ARG A 101 12.02 -3.76 6.48
CA ARG A 101 11.48 -3.43 7.81
C ARG A 101 12.53 -3.56 8.91
N LYS A 102 13.34 -4.62 8.89
CA LYS A 102 14.42 -4.80 9.87
C LYS A 102 15.48 -3.70 9.73
N ARG A 103 15.83 -3.32 8.50
CA ARG A 103 16.76 -2.22 8.23
C ARG A 103 16.21 -0.89 8.77
N ILE A 104 14.95 -0.56 8.46
CA ILE A 104 14.31 0.68 8.94
C ILE A 104 14.26 0.71 10.47
N LEU A 105 13.93 -0.41 11.13
CA LEU A 105 13.92 -0.48 12.59
C LEU A 105 15.31 -0.28 13.18
N ALA A 106 16.34 -0.95 12.64
CA ALA A 106 17.71 -0.77 13.09
C ALA A 106 18.21 0.68 12.89
N ASP A 107 17.91 1.29 11.74
CA ASP A 107 18.25 2.68 11.46
C ASP A 107 17.53 3.65 12.42
N ALA A 108 16.26 3.38 12.75
CA ALA A 108 15.49 4.18 13.70
C ALA A 108 16.01 4.04 15.15
N GLU A 109 16.39 2.84 15.57
CA GLU A 109 16.99 2.59 16.88
C GLU A 109 18.35 3.31 17.01
N ALA A 110 19.18 3.25 15.96
CA ALA A 110 20.46 3.97 15.92
C ALA A 110 20.26 5.49 15.98
N GLN A 111 19.29 6.03 15.24
CA GLN A 111 18.96 7.46 15.27
C GLN A 111 18.42 7.90 16.63
N ALA A 112 17.54 7.11 17.25
CA ALA A 112 17.02 7.39 18.58
C ALA A 112 18.14 7.41 19.62
N ALA A 113 19.06 6.45 19.58
CA ALA A 113 20.22 6.41 20.46
C ALA A 113 21.12 7.65 20.28
N ALA A 114 21.40 8.02 19.03
CA ALA A 114 22.20 9.21 18.71
C ALA A 114 21.51 10.51 19.17
N MET A 115 20.19 10.64 18.98
CA MET A 115 19.41 11.80 19.41
C MET A 115 19.40 11.96 20.93
N ILE A 116 19.30 10.86 21.68
CA ILE A 116 19.37 10.90 23.14
C ILE A 116 20.75 11.37 23.61
N GLU A 117 21.81 10.89 22.97
CA GLU A 117 23.18 11.26 23.36
C GLU A 117 23.49 12.72 23.02
N ASP A 118 23.15 13.17 21.81
CA ASP A 118 23.25 14.60 21.44
C ASP A 118 22.42 15.48 22.38
N GLY A 119 21.19 15.05 22.70
CA GLY A 119 20.31 15.73 23.63
C GLY A 119 20.92 15.87 25.03
N ARG A 120 21.61 14.84 25.54
CA ARG A 120 22.32 14.90 26.82
C ARG A 120 23.49 15.86 26.80
N VAL A 121 24.30 15.83 25.74
CA VAL A 121 25.44 16.73 25.58
C VAL A 121 24.96 18.19 25.53
N ARG A 122 23.93 18.46 24.73
CA ARG A 122 23.33 19.80 24.64
C ARG A 122 22.73 20.26 25.96
N LEU A 123 21.95 19.40 26.63
CA LEU A 123 21.35 19.73 27.91
C LEU A 123 22.42 20.02 28.98
N ALA A 124 23.50 19.24 29.02
CA ALA A 124 24.61 19.49 29.94
C ALA A 124 25.28 20.85 29.68
N ALA A 125 25.46 21.22 28.41
CA ALA A 125 25.99 22.54 28.04
C ALA A 125 25.03 23.68 28.42
N GLU A 126 23.73 23.53 28.16
CA GLU A 126 22.70 24.52 28.51
C GLU A 126 22.59 24.71 30.03
N ILE A 127 22.70 23.61 30.82
CA ILE A 127 22.74 23.68 32.28
C ILE A 127 23.98 24.46 32.75
N ALA A 128 25.17 24.13 32.25
CA ALA A 128 26.40 24.80 32.63
C ALA A 128 26.38 26.31 32.29
N GLU A 129 25.86 26.67 31.12
CA GLU A 129 25.65 28.07 30.72
C GLU A 129 24.65 28.78 31.65
N GLY A 130 23.53 28.12 31.95
CA GLY A 130 22.50 28.63 32.86
C GLY A 130 23.04 28.88 34.28
N GLU A 131 23.81 27.95 34.82
CA GLU A 131 24.47 28.10 36.13
C GLU A 131 25.47 29.25 36.13
N ALA A 132 26.33 29.34 35.11
CA ALA A 132 27.30 30.42 34.98
C ALA A 132 26.61 31.80 34.92
N LYS A 133 25.52 31.91 34.17
CA LYS A 133 24.72 33.13 34.09
C LYS A 133 24.05 33.47 35.42
N ALA A 134 23.45 32.49 36.09
CA ALA A 134 22.82 32.70 37.38
C ALA A 134 23.83 33.18 38.44
N LEU A 135 25.04 32.62 38.45
CA LEU A 135 26.13 33.06 39.33
C LEU A 135 26.58 34.50 39.01
N ALA A 136 26.70 34.85 37.72
CA ALA A 136 27.01 36.21 37.30
C ALA A 136 25.93 37.23 37.72
N ASP A 137 24.65 36.86 37.59
CA ASP A 137 23.51 37.68 37.99
C ASP A 137 23.49 37.89 39.52
N ILE A 138 23.76 36.84 40.31
CA ILE A 138 23.90 36.93 41.77
C ILE A 138 25.03 37.89 42.15
N ALA A 139 26.21 37.77 41.53
CA ALA A 139 27.34 38.64 41.81
C ALA A 139 27.03 40.11 41.47
N SER A 140 26.36 40.35 40.33
CA SER A 140 25.90 41.70 39.94
C SER A 140 24.88 42.26 40.94
N ALA A 141 23.91 41.44 41.38
CA ALA A 141 22.91 41.84 42.35
C ALA A 141 23.53 42.18 43.72
N GLN A 142 24.49 41.38 44.19
CA GLN A 142 25.22 41.65 45.43
C GLN A 142 25.96 42.99 45.38
N GLY A 143 26.63 43.30 44.26
CA GLY A 143 27.28 44.60 44.06
C GLY A 143 26.28 45.76 44.15
N ARG A 144 25.17 45.66 43.41
CA ARG A 144 24.12 46.67 43.38
C ARG A 144 23.48 46.91 44.76
N VAL A 145 23.11 45.84 45.45
CA VAL A 145 22.55 45.92 46.82
C VAL A 145 23.56 46.53 47.79
N GLY A 146 24.85 46.19 47.66
CA GLY A 146 25.91 46.79 48.46
C GLY A 146 26.04 48.30 48.25
N ASP A 147 25.96 48.75 47.00
CA ASP A 147 26.04 50.17 46.67
C ASP A 147 24.78 50.93 47.11
N GLU A 148 23.60 50.35 46.94
CA GLU A 148 22.32 50.89 47.46
C GLU A 148 22.35 51.01 48.99
N LEU A 149 22.83 49.99 49.71
CA LEU A 149 22.98 50.03 51.17
C LEU A 149 23.96 51.12 51.62
N ARG A 150 25.10 51.30 50.95
CA ARG A 150 26.05 52.38 51.27
C ARG A 150 25.45 53.76 51.05
N ALA A 151 24.69 53.93 49.98
CA ALA A 151 23.99 55.19 49.68
C ALA A 151 22.94 55.50 50.75
N GLU A 152 22.12 54.51 51.15
CA GLU A 152 21.12 54.68 52.20
C GLU A 152 21.73 54.95 53.59
N ILE A 153 22.81 54.26 53.94
CA ILE A 153 23.55 54.54 55.18
C ILE A 153 24.07 55.98 55.16
N SER A 154 24.71 56.41 54.07
CA SER A 154 25.25 57.77 53.94
C SER A 154 24.14 58.83 54.07
N ARG A 155 22.98 58.59 53.45
CA ARG A 155 21.80 59.46 53.55
C ARG A 155 21.27 59.55 54.98
N LEU A 156 21.11 58.41 55.66
CA LEU A 156 20.58 58.36 57.02
C LEU A 156 21.56 58.96 58.04
N SER A 157 22.87 58.72 57.86
CA SER A 157 23.92 59.35 58.67
C SER A 157 23.93 60.87 58.51
N ALA A 158 23.84 61.38 57.28
CA ALA A 158 23.77 62.83 57.04
C ALA A 158 22.54 63.46 57.73
N ALA A 159 21.37 62.82 57.64
CA ALA A 159 20.16 63.27 58.32
C ALA A 159 20.30 63.26 59.86
N ALA A 160 20.95 62.23 60.42
CA ALA A 160 21.20 62.14 61.85
C ALA A 160 22.20 63.22 62.34
N VAL A 161 23.26 63.50 61.56
CA VAL A 161 24.23 64.56 61.87
C VAL A 161 23.55 65.92 61.87
N ASP A 162 22.70 66.22 60.88
CA ASP A 162 21.96 67.48 60.79
C ASP A 162 21.06 67.69 62.03
N GLN A 163 20.38 66.64 62.49
CA GLN A 163 19.57 66.66 63.70
C GLN A 163 20.39 66.88 64.99
N VAL A 164 21.58 66.28 65.11
CA VAL A 164 22.46 66.46 66.29
C VAL A 164 23.07 67.86 66.31
N VAL A 165 23.56 68.35 65.17
CA VAL A 165 24.14 69.70 65.06
C VAL A 165 23.09 70.76 65.39
N SER A 166 21.91 70.69 64.77
CA SER A 166 20.81 71.62 65.06
C SER A 166 20.34 71.56 66.52
N GLY A 167 20.39 70.40 67.16
CA GLY A 167 20.05 70.23 68.58
C GLY A 167 21.15 70.65 69.58
N SER A 168 22.41 70.79 69.14
CA SER A 168 23.57 71.08 70.01
C SER A 168 24.11 72.51 69.93
N LEU A 169 23.66 73.32 68.96
CA LEU A 169 24.07 74.71 68.80
C LEU A 169 23.40 75.60 69.86
N ASP A 170 24.14 75.97 70.89
CA ASP A 170 23.79 77.06 71.80
C ASP A 170 24.55 78.37 71.46
N ALA A 171 24.15 79.47 72.10
CA ALA A 171 24.73 80.79 71.83
C ALA A 171 26.25 80.86 72.14
N ALA A 172 26.75 80.08 73.10
CA ALA A 172 28.16 80.04 73.45
C ALA A 172 28.99 79.33 72.38
N THR A 173 28.49 78.20 71.86
CA THR A 173 29.11 77.41 70.79
C THR A 173 29.17 78.21 69.49
N HIS A 174 28.13 78.99 69.17
CA HIS A 174 28.14 79.92 68.02
C HIS A 174 29.28 80.94 68.10
N GLN A 175 29.49 81.53 69.27
CA GLN A 175 30.54 82.54 69.48
C GLN A 175 31.94 81.93 69.30
N GLU A 176 32.17 80.72 69.82
CA GLU A 176 33.44 80.00 69.70
C GLU A 176 33.75 79.59 68.25
N LEU A 177 32.74 79.19 67.48
CA LEU A 177 32.90 78.87 66.06
C LEU A 177 33.29 80.11 65.22
N ILE A 178 32.70 81.27 65.53
CA ILE A 178 33.04 82.55 64.87
C ILE A 178 34.49 82.93 65.16
N GLU A 179 34.91 82.86 66.42
CA GLU A 179 36.28 83.21 66.83
C GLU A 179 37.33 82.28 66.19
N ASN A 180 37.06 80.97 66.16
CA ASN A 180 37.91 80.00 65.48
C ASN A 180 38.00 80.23 63.96
N PHE A 181 36.89 80.59 63.31
CA PHE A 181 36.90 80.91 61.89
C PHE A 181 37.76 82.17 61.61
N ILE A 182 37.60 83.22 62.42
CA ILE A 182 38.39 84.45 62.32
C ILE A 182 39.89 84.14 62.47
N GLN A 183 40.27 83.31 63.46
CA GLN A 183 41.66 82.89 63.64
C GLN A 183 42.19 82.10 62.43
N ARG A 184 41.39 81.20 61.84
CA ARG A 184 41.84 80.33 60.75
C ARG A 184 41.98 81.05 59.41
N VAL A 185 41.12 82.02 59.13
CA VAL A 185 41.21 82.89 57.94
C VAL A 185 42.23 84.01 58.14
N GLY A 186 42.42 84.47 59.38
CA GLY A 186 43.49 85.39 59.75
C GLY A 186 44.89 84.75 59.68
N ALA A 187 45.02 83.44 59.93
CA ALA A 187 46.27 82.70 59.88
C ALA A 187 46.65 82.14 58.50
N SER A 188 45.72 82.11 57.53
CA SER A 188 45.97 81.65 56.16
C SER A 188 46.36 82.78 55.19
N ARG A 189 46.61 83.98 55.72
CA ARG A 189 47.11 85.15 54.99
C ARG A 189 48.45 85.58 55.55
#